data_AF-A0A8K0G0H3-F1
#
_entry.id   AF-A0A8K0G0H3-F1
#
_cell.length_a   1.000
_cell.length_b   1.000
_cell.length_c   1.000
_cell.angle_alpha   90.00
_cell.angle_beta   90.00
_cell.angle_gamma   90.00
#
_symmetry.space_group_name_H-M   'P 1'
#
loop_
_entity.id
_entity.type
_entity.pdbx_description
1 polymer ?
#
loop_
_entity_poly.entity_id
_entity_poly.type
_entity_poly.pdbx_seq_one_letter_code
_entity_poly.pdbx_strand_id
1 'polypeptide(L)'
;MSKVTIVLILSILSVFNQMKCMTLNDKEENCVNELQLDRSTIETWNIQPLLPEDNEEIKQYLACYWKKLGYLEENGDLNYMKLSEVVHSDLKNRIRSDCLTAGMLEIPMSKISYDNNKRNQIITMKIIAVLGFAFVLSQVEGRSVESSASNQVTLSPLQEQCVNELKLSDKKEDLSHINSRAICPEDNPEFNKFISCFWKKTGRQNENGEINFDTLRSFIHEGIVQAIGEDPVGQSFAEQHSSKIINECKTIQDSNPEKLVAKVRNCIVRGLETADQQ
;
A
#
# COMPACT_ATOMS: atom_id res chain seq x y z
N MET A 1 1.43 -18.90 -50.91
CA MET A 1 1.65 -18.43 -49.54
C MET A 1 3.02 -17.77 -49.49
N SER A 2 3.13 -16.49 -49.13
CA SER A 2 4.40 -15.73 -49.19
C SER A 2 5.34 -16.16 -48.06
N LYS A 3 6.66 -16.16 -48.32
CA LYS A 3 7.69 -16.46 -47.29
C LYS A 3 7.54 -15.58 -46.04
N VAL A 4 7.01 -14.38 -46.19
CA VAL A 4 6.73 -13.43 -45.09
C VAL A 4 5.62 -13.94 -44.16
N THR A 5 4.61 -14.63 -44.71
CA THR A 5 3.49 -15.17 -43.93
C THR A 5 3.92 -16.35 -43.06
N ILE A 6 4.85 -17.19 -43.57
CA ILE A 6 5.39 -18.33 -42.83
C ILE A 6 6.26 -17.86 -41.65
N VAL A 7 7.05 -16.80 -41.81
CA VAL A 7 7.89 -16.23 -40.74
C VAL A 7 7.07 -15.61 -39.62
N LEU A 8 5.97 -14.90 -39.94
CA LEU A 8 5.05 -14.33 -38.94
C LEU A 8 4.31 -15.41 -38.14
N ILE A 9 3.84 -16.47 -38.80
CA ILE A 9 3.17 -17.59 -38.11
C ILE A 9 4.14 -18.33 -37.19
N LEU A 10 5.39 -18.58 -37.64
CA LEU A 10 6.41 -19.24 -36.81
C LEU A 10 6.88 -18.39 -35.62
N SER A 11 6.94 -17.07 -35.76
CA SER A 11 7.34 -16.18 -34.65
C SER A 11 6.23 -16.05 -33.60
N ILE A 12 4.96 -15.95 -34.02
CA ILE A 12 3.81 -16.01 -33.09
C ILE A 12 3.77 -17.35 -32.35
N LEU A 13 3.92 -18.48 -33.06
CA LEU A 13 3.99 -19.81 -32.43
C LEU A 13 5.18 -19.95 -31.47
N SER A 14 6.30 -19.25 -31.71
CA SER A 14 7.46 -19.26 -30.79
C SER A 14 7.18 -18.49 -29.49
N VAL A 15 6.38 -17.42 -29.53
CA VAL A 15 5.98 -16.66 -28.33
C VAL A 15 4.97 -17.46 -27.51
N PHE A 16 4.04 -18.17 -28.14
CA PHE A 16 3.11 -19.07 -27.44
C PHE A 16 3.83 -20.25 -26.77
N ASN A 17 4.90 -20.79 -27.36
CA ASN A 17 5.70 -21.86 -26.73
C ASN A 17 6.59 -21.40 -25.56
N GLN A 18 6.75 -20.09 -25.33
CA GLN A 18 7.59 -19.55 -24.26
C GLN A 18 6.82 -19.13 -23.00
N MET A 19 5.49 -19.18 -23.00
CA MET A 19 4.73 -19.21 -21.74
C MET A 19 4.87 -20.60 -21.13
N LYS A 20 6.04 -20.89 -20.55
CA LYS A 20 6.20 -22.00 -19.62
C LYS A 20 5.10 -21.87 -18.58
N CYS A 21 4.17 -22.83 -18.58
CA CYS A 21 3.10 -22.93 -17.61
C CYS A 21 3.72 -22.79 -16.22
N MET A 22 3.26 -21.81 -15.44
CA MET A 22 3.67 -21.73 -14.05
C MET A 22 3.17 -23.00 -13.39
N THR A 23 4.09 -23.81 -12.89
CA THR A 23 3.73 -25.01 -12.15
C THR A 23 2.89 -24.60 -10.94
N LEU A 24 1.83 -25.35 -10.67
CA LEU A 24 1.04 -25.17 -9.45
C LEU A 24 1.95 -25.39 -8.22
N ASN A 25 1.74 -24.60 -7.18
CA ASN A 25 2.36 -24.88 -5.88
C ASN A 25 1.58 -25.97 -5.13
N ASP A 26 2.16 -26.51 -4.05
CA ASP A 26 1.57 -27.62 -3.29
C ASP A 26 0.12 -27.35 -2.82
N LYS A 27 -0.22 -26.10 -2.45
CA LYS A 27 -1.57 -25.74 -2.03
C LYS A 27 -2.53 -25.68 -3.21
N GLU A 28 -2.08 -25.15 -4.35
CA GLU A 28 -2.85 -25.15 -5.60
C GLU A 28 -3.09 -26.58 -6.08
N GLU A 29 -2.05 -27.41 -6.15
CA GLU A 29 -2.12 -28.81 -6.58
C GLU A 29 -3.02 -29.63 -5.64
N ASN A 30 -2.97 -29.39 -4.33
CA ASN A 30 -3.90 -30.00 -3.39
C ASN A 30 -5.37 -29.63 -3.70
N CYS A 31 -5.67 -28.37 -4.03
CA CYS A 31 -7.03 -27.97 -4.39
C CYS A 31 -7.50 -28.55 -5.72
N VAL A 32 -6.60 -28.63 -6.72
CA VAL A 32 -6.91 -29.30 -8.00
C VAL A 32 -7.27 -30.76 -7.77
N ASN A 33 -6.51 -31.47 -6.95
CA ASN A 33 -6.76 -32.88 -6.65
C ASN A 33 -8.03 -33.10 -5.83
N GLU A 34 -8.26 -32.27 -4.79
CA GLU A 34 -9.41 -32.37 -3.90
C GLU A 34 -10.74 -32.11 -4.64
N LEU A 35 -10.76 -31.12 -5.52
CA LEU A 35 -11.93 -30.75 -6.32
C LEU A 35 -12.03 -31.50 -7.66
N GLN A 36 -11.06 -32.38 -7.96
CA GLN A 36 -10.97 -33.14 -9.21
C GLN A 36 -11.00 -32.26 -10.47
N LEU A 37 -10.33 -31.10 -10.41
CA LEU A 37 -10.31 -30.12 -11.49
C LEU A 37 -9.25 -30.48 -12.54
N ASP A 38 -9.45 -30.00 -13.77
CA ASP A 38 -8.42 -30.14 -14.79
C ASP A 38 -7.25 -29.19 -14.51
N ARG A 39 -6.07 -29.79 -14.30
CA ARG A 39 -4.84 -29.06 -13.99
C ARG A 39 -4.51 -27.99 -15.03
N SER A 40 -4.67 -28.31 -16.32
CA SER A 40 -4.29 -27.41 -17.41
C SER A 40 -5.17 -26.15 -17.44
N THR A 41 -6.44 -26.30 -17.07
CA THR A 41 -7.40 -25.22 -16.92
C THR A 41 -7.01 -24.27 -15.79
N ILE A 42 -6.61 -24.81 -14.63
CA ILE A 42 -6.15 -24.00 -13.49
C ILE A 42 -4.84 -23.27 -13.79
N GLU A 43 -3.86 -23.95 -14.40
CA GLU A 43 -2.61 -23.32 -14.82
C GLU A 43 -2.86 -22.18 -15.81
N THR A 44 -3.85 -22.35 -16.70
CA THR A 44 -4.29 -21.31 -17.64
C THR A 44 -4.91 -20.13 -16.91
N TRP A 45 -5.85 -20.35 -15.98
CA TRP A 45 -6.46 -19.27 -15.20
C TRP A 45 -5.45 -18.54 -14.31
N ASN A 46 -4.43 -19.25 -13.81
CA ASN A 46 -3.41 -18.67 -12.96
C ASN A 46 -2.55 -17.60 -13.65
N ILE A 47 -2.45 -17.64 -14.98
CA ILE A 47 -1.72 -16.64 -15.76
C ILE A 47 -2.64 -15.56 -16.36
N GLN A 48 -3.96 -15.72 -16.30
CA GLN A 48 -4.89 -14.72 -16.78
C GLN A 48 -5.05 -13.57 -15.77
N PRO A 49 -5.06 -12.31 -16.22
CA PRO A 49 -5.30 -11.17 -15.34
C PRO A 49 -6.75 -11.08 -14.86
N LEU A 50 -7.68 -11.68 -15.62
CA LEU A 50 -9.11 -11.69 -15.34
C LEU A 50 -9.60 -13.13 -15.28
N LEU A 51 -10.46 -13.39 -14.30
CA LEU A 51 -11.04 -14.71 -14.05
C LEU A 51 -12.52 -14.69 -14.45
N PRO A 52 -13.05 -15.79 -15.03
CA PRO A 52 -14.46 -15.87 -15.38
C PRO A 52 -15.33 -15.95 -14.13
N GLU A 53 -16.06 -14.88 -13.82
CA GLU A 53 -16.85 -14.75 -12.58
C GLU A 53 -18.00 -15.74 -12.46
N ASP A 54 -18.58 -16.17 -13.57
CA ASP A 54 -19.72 -17.08 -13.58
C ASP A 54 -19.32 -18.57 -13.56
N ASN A 55 -18.01 -18.86 -13.52
CA ASN A 55 -17.52 -20.23 -13.53
C ASN A 55 -17.51 -20.80 -12.10
N GLU A 56 -18.34 -21.81 -11.84
CA GLU A 56 -18.42 -22.41 -10.50
C GLU A 56 -17.15 -23.19 -10.10
N GLU A 57 -16.45 -23.81 -11.06
CA GLU A 57 -15.21 -24.53 -10.79
C GLU A 57 -14.11 -23.57 -10.30
N ILE A 58 -14.01 -22.37 -10.88
CA ILE A 58 -13.02 -21.40 -10.45
C ILE A 58 -13.35 -20.81 -9.08
N LYS A 59 -14.63 -20.59 -8.77
CA LYS A 59 -15.06 -20.15 -7.43
C LYS A 59 -14.67 -21.18 -6.37
N GLN A 60 -14.96 -22.45 -6.63
CA GLN A 60 -14.60 -23.55 -5.72
C GLN A 60 -13.08 -23.68 -5.56
N TYR A 61 -12.33 -23.59 -6.66
CA TYR A 61 -10.87 -23.59 -6.65
C TYR A 61 -10.30 -22.45 -5.79
N LEU A 62 -10.76 -21.22 -6.02
CA LEU A 62 -10.31 -20.05 -5.26
C LEU A 62 -10.65 -20.17 -3.79
N ALA A 63 -11.87 -20.61 -3.45
CA ALA A 63 -12.29 -20.82 -2.07
C ALA A 63 -11.39 -21.85 -1.37
N CYS A 64 -11.15 -23.00 -2.01
CA CYS A 64 -10.23 -24.01 -1.49
C CYS A 64 -8.82 -23.44 -1.28
N TYR A 65 -8.29 -22.76 -2.29
CA TYR A 65 -6.93 -22.24 -2.26
C TYR A 65 -6.77 -21.18 -1.17
N TRP A 66 -7.73 -20.27 -1.04
CA TRP A 66 -7.73 -19.21 -0.03
C TRP A 66 -7.89 -19.77 1.37
N LYS A 67 -8.69 -20.83 1.58
CA LYS A 67 -8.73 -21.57 2.84
C LYS A 67 -7.37 -22.15 3.21
N LYS A 68 -6.68 -22.82 2.26
CA LYS A 68 -5.33 -23.37 2.51
C LYS A 68 -4.27 -22.28 2.72
N LEU A 69 -4.49 -21.07 2.21
CA LEU A 69 -3.65 -19.90 2.51
C LEU A 69 -3.99 -19.26 3.87
N GLY A 70 -5.16 -19.58 4.43
CA GLY A 70 -5.69 -18.96 5.64
C GLY A 70 -6.29 -17.57 5.39
N TYR A 71 -6.58 -17.21 4.14
CA TYR A 71 -7.24 -15.93 3.79
C TYR A 71 -8.76 -16.03 3.83
N LEU A 72 -9.29 -17.26 3.75
CA LEU A 72 -10.71 -17.56 3.88
C LEU A 72 -10.87 -18.55 5.04
N GLU A 73 -11.78 -18.27 5.96
CA GLU A 73 -12.12 -19.14 7.08
C GLU A 73 -13.06 -20.26 6.63
N GLU A 74 -13.29 -21.26 7.50
CA GLU A 74 -14.10 -22.42 7.13
C GLU A 74 -15.56 -22.06 6.83
N ASN A 75 -16.09 -21.04 7.50
CA ASN A 75 -17.43 -20.48 7.28
C ASN A 75 -17.55 -19.62 6.01
N GLY A 76 -16.45 -19.36 5.30
CA GLY A 76 -16.41 -18.51 4.10
C GLY A 76 -16.13 -17.03 4.38
N ASP A 77 -15.85 -16.64 5.63
CA ASP A 77 -15.45 -15.27 5.94
C ASP A 77 -13.99 -15.03 5.58
N LEU A 78 -13.65 -13.79 5.21
CA LEU A 78 -12.27 -13.42 4.91
C LEU A 78 -11.47 -13.18 6.21
N ASN A 79 -10.29 -13.77 6.28
CA ASN A 79 -9.31 -13.46 7.32
C ASN A 79 -8.49 -12.24 6.90
N TYR A 80 -9.04 -11.06 7.18
CA TYR A 80 -8.44 -9.78 6.81
C TYR A 80 -7.08 -9.53 7.45
N MET A 81 -6.82 -10.04 8.66
CA MET A 81 -5.50 -9.94 9.29
C MET A 81 -4.45 -10.63 8.41
N LYS A 82 -4.72 -11.86 7.97
CA LYS A 82 -3.81 -12.61 7.11
C LYS A 82 -3.65 -11.99 5.72
N LEU A 83 -4.74 -11.47 5.16
CA LEU A 83 -4.70 -10.80 3.85
C LEU A 83 -3.86 -9.51 3.93
N SER A 84 -4.05 -8.74 5.00
CA SER A 84 -3.30 -7.51 5.28
C SER A 84 -1.80 -7.81 5.37
N GLU A 85 -1.37 -8.79 6.17
CA GLU A 85 0.04 -9.18 6.31
C GLU A 85 0.72 -9.43 4.94
N VAL A 86 0.01 -10.10 4.03
CA VAL A 86 0.53 -10.49 2.71
C VAL A 86 0.62 -9.31 1.76
N VAL A 87 -0.41 -8.47 1.72
CA VAL A 87 -0.42 -7.24 0.90
C VAL A 87 0.70 -6.31 1.38
N HIS A 88 0.84 -6.11 2.69
CA HIS A 88 1.90 -5.28 3.27
C HIS A 88 3.29 -5.84 2.94
N SER A 89 3.50 -7.15 3.07
CA SER A 89 4.77 -7.80 2.72
C SER A 89 5.10 -7.64 1.22
N ASP A 90 4.14 -7.82 0.32
CA ASP A 90 4.39 -7.66 -1.13
C ASP A 90 4.66 -6.20 -1.50
N LEU A 91 3.88 -5.26 -0.97
CA LEU A 91 4.07 -3.83 -1.20
C LEU A 91 5.45 -3.37 -0.70
N LYS A 92 5.85 -3.82 0.50
CA LYS A 92 7.18 -3.55 1.07
C LYS A 92 8.30 -4.08 0.17
N ASN A 93 8.16 -5.29 -0.38
CA ASN A 93 9.16 -5.87 -1.27
C ASN A 93 9.26 -5.13 -2.61
N ARG A 94 8.14 -4.64 -3.16
CA ARG A 94 8.13 -3.82 -4.38
C ARG A 94 8.77 -2.46 -4.17
N ILE A 95 8.39 -1.75 -3.12
CA ILE A 95 9.00 -0.46 -2.77
C ILE A 95 10.52 -0.62 -2.60
N ARG A 96 10.96 -1.69 -1.93
CA ARG A 96 12.39 -1.99 -1.78
C ARG A 96 13.08 -2.29 -3.12
N SER A 97 12.43 -3.03 -4.02
CA SER A 97 12.95 -3.35 -5.36
C SER A 97 13.09 -2.10 -6.23
N ASP A 98 12.08 -1.22 -6.22
CA ASP A 98 12.03 -0.02 -7.05
C ASP A 98 12.97 1.09 -6.53
N CYS A 99 13.23 1.14 -5.22
CA CYS A 99 14.26 2.00 -4.64
C CYS A 99 15.69 1.55 -4.97
N LEU A 100 15.94 0.25 -5.16
CA LEU A 100 17.26 -0.29 -5.51
C LEU A 100 17.61 -0.09 -7.00
N THR A 101 16.61 -0.03 -7.88
CA THR A 101 16.80 0.27 -9.31
C THR A 101 16.95 1.77 -9.59
N ALA A 102 16.52 2.64 -8.68
CA ALA A 102 16.62 4.11 -8.83
C ALA A 102 17.94 4.73 -8.31
N GLY A 103 18.85 3.96 -7.70
CA GLY A 103 20.08 4.51 -7.10
C GLY A 103 21.24 3.53 -7.03
N MET A 104 22.28 3.82 -7.83
CA MET A 104 23.62 3.23 -7.87
C MET A 104 24.11 2.57 -6.57
N LEU A 105 24.37 1.26 -6.61
CA LEU A 105 25.51 0.59 -5.97
C LEU A 105 25.59 -0.88 -6.41
N GLU A 106 26.70 -1.24 -7.03
CA GLU A 106 27.03 -2.63 -7.37
C GLU A 106 27.26 -3.45 -6.10
N ILE A 107 26.32 -4.35 -5.80
CA ILE A 107 26.56 -5.48 -4.89
C ILE A 107 26.27 -6.76 -5.67
N PRO A 108 27.23 -7.71 -5.78
CA PRO A 108 26.97 -8.98 -6.43
C PRO A 108 26.18 -9.87 -5.46
N MET A 109 24.85 -9.84 -5.57
CA MET A 109 24.02 -10.87 -4.92
C MET A 109 23.93 -12.09 -5.83
N SER A 110 24.74 -13.09 -5.49
CA SER A 110 24.56 -14.44 -6.00
C SER A 110 23.23 -15.02 -5.51
N LYS A 111 22.42 -15.47 -6.48
CA LYS A 111 21.27 -16.38 -6.37
C LYS A 111 20.25 -16.09 -5.26
N ILE A 112 19.43 -15.06 -5.46
CA ILE A 112 18.06 -15.04 -4.92
C ILE A 112 17.11 -15.42 -6.06
N SER A 113 16.28 -16.43 -5.80
CA SER A 113 15.34 -17.03 -6.75
C SER A 113 14.40 -15.98 -7.35
N TYR A 114 14.57 -15.74 -8.65
CA TYR A 114 13.76 -14.84 -9.49
C TYR A 114 12.29 -15.29 -9.62
N ASP A 115 11.96 -16.51 -9.20
CA ASP A 115 10.67 -17.16 -9.42
C ASP A 115 9.56 -16.65 -8.46
N ASN A 116 9.93 -16.29 -7.22
CA ASN A 116 8.94 -15.86 -6.20
C ASN A 116 8.35 -14.47 -6.48
N ASN A 117 9.09 -13.58 -7.16
CA ASN A 117 8.62 -12.23 -7.48
C ASN A 117 7.46 -12.26 -8.49
N LYS A 118 7.54 -13.11 -9.51
CA LYS A 118 6.48 -13.24 -10.53
C LYS A 118 5.20 -13.87 -9.97
N ARG A 119 5.33 -14.83 -9.06
CA ARG A 119 4.19 -15.47 -8.38
C ARG A 119 3.50 -14.54 -7.38
N ASN A 120 4.27 -13.76 -6.62
CA ASN A 120 3.70 -12.72 -5.75
C ASN A 120 3.02 -11.60 -6.56
N GLN A 121 3.56 -11.25 -7.74
CA GLN A 121 2.89 -10.32 -8.64
C GLN A 121 1.50 -10.78 -9.08
N ILE A 122 1.35 -12.08 -9.34
CA ILE A 122 0.07 -12.69 -9.71
C ILE A 122 -0.87 -12.76 -8.50
N ILE A 123 -0.37 -13.07 -7.30
CA ILE A 123 -1.18 -13.07 -6.07
C ILE A 123 -1.69 -11.67 -5.77
N THR A 124 -0.84 -10.65 -5.86
CA THR A 124 -1.23 -9.25 -5.63
C THR A 124 -2.15 -8.73 -6.74
N MET A 125 -1.93 -9.09 -8.00
CA MET A 125 -2.88 -8.77 -9.08
C MET A 125 -4.23 -9.49 -8.90
N LYS A 126 -4.25 -10.71 -8.35
CA LYS A 126 -5.48 -11.44 -8.04
C LYS A 126 -6.18 -10.86 -6.80
N ILE A 127 -5.45 -10.44 -5.79
CA ILE A 127 -6.00 -9.73 -4.63
C ILE A 127 -6.53 -8.37 -5.07
N ILE A 128 -5.81 -7.62 -5.91
CA ILE A 128 -6.28 -6.36 -6.51
C ILE A 128 -7.45 -6.61 -7.47
N ALA A 129 -7.50 -7.73 -8.19
CA ALA A 129 -8.64 -8.07 -9.03
C ALA A 129 -9.86 -8.47 -8.20
N VAL A 130 -9.69 -9.22 -7.11
CA VAL A 130 -10.81 -9.63 -6.23
C VAL A 130 -11.28 -8.48 -5.34
N LEU A 131 -10.37 -7.66 -4.79
CA LEU A 131 -10.70 -6.42 -4.08
C LEU A 131 -11.20 -5.33 -5.03
N GLY A 132 -10.62 -5.25 -6.23
CA GLY A 132 -11.11 -4.44 -7.34
C GLY A 132 -12.49 -4.89 -7.80
N PHE A 133 -12.84 -6.17 -7.67
CA PHE A 133 -14.17 -6.69 -7.99
C PHE A 133 -15.19 -6.39 -6.88
N ALA A 134 -14.79 -6.49 -5.61
CA ALA A 134 -15.58 -5.96 -4.49
C ALA A 134 -15.79 -4.42 -4.59
N PHE A 135 -14.80 -3.71 -5.15
CA PHE A 135 -14.85 -2.26 -5.39
C PHE A 135 -15.63 -1.86 -6.66
N VAL A 136 -15.56 -2.65 -7.74
CA VAL A 136 -16.32 -2.44 -9.00
C VAL A 136 -17.81 -2.68 -8.80
N LEU A 137 -18.20 -3.54 -7.85
CA LEU A 137 -19.59 -3.63 -7.39
C LEU A 137 -20.06 -2.38 -6.61
N SER A 138 -19.15 -1.49 -6.20
CA SER A 138 -19.47 -0.29 -5.41
C SER A 138 -19.36 1.05 -6.16
N GLN A 139 -18.72 1.12 -7.33
CA GLN A 139 -18.49 2.40 -8.03
C GLN A 139 -18.48 2.25 -9.56
N VAL A 140 -19.66 2.41 -10.18
CA VAL A 140 -19.78 2.96 -11.53
C VAL A 140 -19.82 4.48 -11.37
N GLU A 141 -18.67 5.15 -11.51
CA GLU A 141 -18.53 6.47 -12.16
C GLU A 141 -17.06 6.87 -12.18
N GLY A 142 -16.50 6.93 -13.39
CA GLY A 142 -15.07 7.05 -13.62
C GLY A 142 -14.55 8.48 -13.57
N ARG A 143 -13.22 8.58 -13.36
CA ARG A 143 -12.40 9.69 -13.87
C ARG A 143 -10.98 9.22 -14.14
N SER A 144 -10.51 9.49 -15.34
CA SER A 144 -9.13 9.34 -15.79
C SER A 144 -8.28 10.52 -15.30
N VAL A 145 -7.08 10.24 -14.80
CA VAL A 145 -6.06 11.27 -14.51
C VAL A 145 -4.91 11.07 -15.48
N GLU A 146 -4.70 12.06 -16.34
CA GLU A 146 -3.51 12.19 -17.19
C GLU A 146 -2.37 12.84 -16.38
N SER A 147 -1.16 12.30 -16.54
CA SER A 147 0.06 12.73 -15.87
C SER A 147 1.06 13.25 -16.89
N SER A 148 1.38 14.55 -16.84
CA SER A 148 2.71 15.08 -17.15
C SER A 148 2.76 16.60 -16.90
N ALA A 149 3.51 17.05 -15.88
CA ALA A 149 4.20 18.35 -15.88
C ALA A 149 4.97 18.55 -14.57
N SER A 150 6.24 18.98 -14.68
CA SER A 150 7.05 19.72 -13.70
C SER A 150 6.70 19.49 -12.22
N ASN A 151 7.52 18.71 -11.51
CA ASN A 151 7.44 18.44 -10.06
C ASN A 151 7.73 19.71 -9.20
N GLN A 152 6.98 20.80 -9.40
CA GLN A 152 6.93 21.86 -8.42
C GLN A 152 6.04 21.40 -7.27
N VAL A 153 6.66 21.14 -6.12
CA VAL A 153 5.92 20.73 -4.93
C VAL A 153 4.98 21.85 -4.52
N THR A 154 3.69 21.61 -4.65
CA THR A 154 2.65 22.59 -4.33
C THR A 154 2.29 22.44 -2.86
N LEU A 155 2.57 23.48 -2.06
CA LEU A 155 2.13 23.54 -0.67
C LEU A 155 0.60 23.74 -0.62
N SER A 156 -0.06 23.17 0.40
CA SER A 156 -1.47 23.47 0.65
C SER A 156 -1.65 24.95 1.07
N PRO A 157 -2.85 25.54 0.88
CA PRO A 157 -3.09 26.94 1.25
C PRO A 157 -2.73 27.27 2.71
N LEU A 158 -2.99 26.36 3.65
CA LEU A 158 -2.63 26.52 5.06
C LEU A 158 -1.11 26.46 5.29
N GLN A 159 -0.40 25.61 4.55
CA GLN A 159 1.06 25.55 4.60
C GLN A 159 1.67 26.83 4.03
N GLU A 160 1.16 27.35 2.92
CA GLU A 160 1.60 28.64 2.35
C GLU A 160 1.36 29.79 3.34
N GLN A 161 0.22 29.80 4.02
CA GLN A 161 -0.04 30.77 5.07
C GLN A 161 1.02 30.71 6.18
N CYS A 162 1.38 29.52 6.66
CA CYS A 162 2.42 29.35 7.68
C CYS A 162 3.82 29.75 7.18
N VAL A 163 4.17 29.44 5.93
CA VAL A 163 5.43 29.91 5.32
C VAL A 163 5.49 31.44 5.32
N ASN A 164 4.39 32.11 4.95
CA ASN A 164 4.32 33.56 4.88
C ASN A 164 4.36 34.22 6.28
N GLU A 165 3.60 33.70 7.24
CA GLU A 165 3.56 34.20 8.62
C GLU A 165 4.92 34.09 9.31
N LEU A 166 5.65 33.00 9.06
CA LEU A 166 6.97 32.74 9.64
C LEU A 166 8.13 33.31 8.81
N LYS A 167 7.85 33.93 7.66
CA LYS A 167 8.84 34.48 6.72
C LYS A 167 9.86 33.44 6.24
N LEU A 168 9.40 32.23 5.93
CA LEU A 168 10.21 31.09 5.49
C LEU A 168 10.20 30.90 3.96
N SER A 169 9.99 31.97 3.19
CA SER A 169 9.78 31.87 1.73
C SER A 169 10.99 31.30 0.98
N ASP A 170 12.20 31.55 1.46
CA ASP A 170 13.46 31.01 0.94
C ASP A 170 13.67 29.52 1.30
N LYS A 171 12.84 28.97 2.20
CA LYS A 171 12.87 27.56 2.66
C LYS A 171 11.73 26.72 2.11
N LYS A 172 10.96 27.24 1.14
CA LYS A 172 9.76 26.55 0.60
C LYS A 172 10.08 25.14 0.10
N GLU A 173 11.24 24.95 -0.54
CA GLU A 173 11.69 23.65 -1.05
C GLU A 173 11.99 22.65 0.08
N ASP A 174 12.76 23.06 1.09
CA ASP A 174 13.07 22.24 2.27
C ASP A 174 11.80 21.82 3.04
N LEU A 175 10.83 22.73 3.15
CA LEU A 175 9.55 22.50 3.82
C LEU A 175 8.57 21.67 2.97
N SER A 176 8.83 21.53 1.68
CA SER A 176 7.94 20.82 0.76
C SER A 176 7.92 19.30 1.02
N HIS A 177 9.02 18.77 1.56
CA HIS A 177 9.15 17.36 1.94
C HIS A 177 8.42 17.00 3.24
N ILE A 178 7.74 17.95 3.88
CA ILE A 178 6.99 17.72 5.14
C ILE A 178 5.80 16.78 4.96
N ASN A 179 5.23 16.74 3.75
CA ASN A 179 4.15 15.80 3.44
C ASN A 179 4.67 14.39 3.17
N SER A 180 5.99 14.18 3.08
CA SER A 180 6.56 12.85 3.00
C SER A 180 6.45 12.14 4.36
N ARG A 181 6.40 10.80 4.33
CA ARG A 181 6.49 9.94 5.52
C ARG A 181 7.85 10.03 6.23
N ALA A 182 8.72 10.97 5.86
CA ALA A 182 10.02 11.15 6.50
C ALA A 182 9.88 11.66 7.94
N ILE A 183 10.83 11.23 8.77
CA ILE A 183 11.06 11.74 10.12
C ILE A 183 11.50 13.20 10.03
N CYS A 184 10.86 14.06 10.82
CA CYS A 184 11.19 15.47 10.93
C CYS A 184 12.49 15.70 11.68
N PRO A 185 13.30 16.69 11.26
CA PRO A 185 14.48 17.10 12.00
C PRO A 185 14.08 17.84 13.29
N GLU A 186 14.03 17.13 14.43
CA GLU A 186 13.58 17.67 15.72
C GLU A 186 14.43 18.84 16.25
N ASP A 187 15.67 18.96 15.77
CA ASP A 187 16.61 20.01 16.16
C ASP A 187 16.59 21.22 15.22
N ASN A 188 15.72 21.24 14.21
CA ASN A 188 15.55 22.39 13.32
C ASN A 188 14.45 23.33 13.87
N PRO A 189 14.80 24.51 14.42
CA PRO A 189 13.83 25.41 15.03
C PRO A 189 12.85 26.03 14.03
N GLU A 190 13.28 26.29 12.78
CA GLU A 190 12.41 26.84 11.73
C GLU A 190 11.34 25.84 11.33
N PHE A 191 11.75 24.57 11.21
CA PHE A 191 10.86 23.47 10.93
C PHE A 191 9.85 23.25 12.06
N ASN A 192 10.31 23.26 13.31
CA ASN A 192 9.46 23.09 14.49
C ASN A 192 8.39 24.20 14.56
N LYS A 193 8.77 25.45 14.28
CA LYS A 193 7.85 26.59 14.16
C LYS A 193 6.82 26.38 13.05
N PHE A 194 7.27 25.92 11.88
CA PHE A 194 6.39 25.65 10.76
C PHE A 194 5.32 24.60 11.08
N ILE A 195 5.72 23.43 11.62
CA ILE A 195 4.73 22.38 11.97
C ILE A 195 3.81 22.86 13.09
N SER A 196 4.34 23.57 14.10
CA SER A 196 3.52 24.14 15.17
C SER A 196 2.46 25.11 14.63
N CYS A 197 2.84 26.03 13.72
CA CYS A 197 1.89 26.90 13.03
C CYS A 197 0.79 26.09 12.32
N PHE A 198 1.18 25.07 11.55
CA PHE A 198 0.23 24.23 10.81
C PHE A 198 -0.70 23.45 11.75
N TRP A 199 -0.19 22.93 12.87
CA TRP A 199 -0.97 22.18 13.85
C TRP A 199 -1.95 23.08 14.62
N LYS A 200 -1.57 24.32 14.92
CA LYS A 200 -2.48 25.33 15.47
C LYS A 200 -3.63 25.63 14.53
N LYS A 201 -3.34 25.92 13.26
CA LYS A 201 -4.37 26.22 12.25
C LYS A 201 -5.31 25.05 11.97
N THR A 202 -4.86 23.82 12.19
CA THR A 202 -5.66 22.59 12.01
C THR A 202 -6.30 22.07 13.29
N GLY A 203 -6.16 22.79 14.42
CA GLY A 203 -6.76 22.40 15.71
C GLY A 203 -6.12 21.17 16.37
N ARG A 204 -4.93 20.74 15.92
CA ARG A 204 -4.13 19.65 16.51
C ARG A 204 -3.25 20.12 17.66
N GLN A 205 -3.00 21.42 17.73
CA GLN A 205 -2.33 22.09 18.84
C GLN A 205 -3.14 23.35 19.20
N ASN A 206 -3.26 23.70 20.47
CA ASN A 206 -3.90 24.94 20.88
C ASN A 206 -2.89 26.11 20.95
N GLU A 207 -3.37 27.32 21.27
CA GLU A 207 -2.49 28.50 21.32
C GLU A 207 -1.41 28.43 22.42
N ASN A 208 -1.69 27.71 23.51
CA ASN A 208 -0.76 27.47 24.61
C ASN A 208 0.30 26.41 24.28
N GLY A 209 0.19 25.77 23.11
CA GLY A 209 1.13 24.75 22.66
C GLY A 209 0.76 23.33 23.09
N GLU A 210 -0.38 23.13 23.75
CA GLU A 210 -0.85 21.80 24.15
C GLU A 210 -1.42 21.04 22.95
N ILE A 211 -1.12 19.74 22.89
CA ILE A 211 -1.51 18.88 21.78
C ILE A 211 -2.93 18.34 21.99
N ASN A 212 -3.79 18.49 20.99
CA ASN A 212 -5.11 17.88 20.96
C ASN A 212 -5.02 16.47 20.38
N PHE A 213 -4.80 15.49 21.25
CA PHE A 213 -4.66 14.09 20.86
C PHE A 213 -5.95 13.47 20.31
N ASP A 214 -7.13 14.00 20.63
CA ASP A 214 -8.38 13.50 20.08
C ASP A 214 -8.52 13.89 18.60
N THR A 215 -8.19 15.14 18.25
CA THR A 215 -8.11 15.58 16.85
C THR A 215 -7.07 14.78 16.06
N LEU A 216 -5.91 14.49 16.67
CA LEU A 216 -4.89 13.65 16.03
C LEU A 216 -5.37 12.22 15.81
N ARG A 217 -6.07 11.63 16.78
CA ARG A 217 -6.66 10.29 16.64
C ARG A 217 -7.64 10.23 15.48
N SER A 218 -8.59 11.18 15.40
CA SER A 218 -9.56 11.26 14.29
C SER A 218 -8.84 11.38 12.94
N PHE A 219 -7.83 12.23 12.86
CA PHE A 219 -7.06 12.42 11.63
C PHE A 219 -6.32 11.15 11.19
N ILE A 220 -5.71 10.42 12.13
CA ILE A 220 -5.04 9.14 11.81
C ILE A 220 -6.06 8.08 11.43
N HIS A 221 -7.18 8.00 12.16
CA HIS A 221 -8.28 7.08 11.87
C HIS A 221 -8.80 7.28 10.44
N GLU A 222 -9.15 8.51 10.07
CA GLU A 222 -9.62 8.87 8.72
C GLU A 222 -8.60 8.49 7.64
N GLY A 223 -7.31 8.75 7.89
CA GLY A 223 -6.23 8.39 6.97
C GLY A 223 -6.09 6.86 6.80
N ILE A 224 -6.28 6.09 7.87
CA ILE A 224 -6.27 4.62 7.80
C ILE A 224 -7.52 4.12 7.06
N VAL A 225 -8.70 4.60 7.40
CA VAL A 225 -9.98 4.26 6.72
C VAL A 225 -9.88 4.53 5.23
N GLN A 226 -9.35 5.70 4.82
CA GLN A 226 -9.19 6.04 3.41
C GLN A 226 -8.24 5.06 2.69
N ALA A 227 -7.24 4.52 3.38
CA ALA A 227 -6.27 3.59 2.80
C ALA A 227 -6.81 2.15 2.70
N ILE A 228 -7.65 1.70 3.64
CA ILE A 228 -8.07 0.30 3.74
C ILE A 228 -9.53 0.04 3.34
N GLY A 229 -10.40 1.05 3.42
CA GLY A 229 -11.83 0.94 3.14
C GLY A 229 -12.72 1.44 4.29
N GLU A 230 -13.95 1.86 3.94
CA GLU A 230 -14.96 2.39 4.87
C GLU A 230 -15.85 1.31 5.50
N ASP A 231 -15.64 0.03 5.18
CA ASP A 231 -16.44 -1.07 5.71
C ASP A 231 -16.21 -1.26 7.23
N PRO A 232 -17.10 -1.98 7.94
CA PRO A 232 -17.00 -2.14 9.39
C PRO A 232 -15.66 -2.72 9.88
N VAL A 233 -14.98 -3.55 9.07
CA VAL A 233 -13.67 -4.12 9.42
C VAL A 233 -12.60 -3.04 9.29
N GLY A 234 -12.59 -2.29 8.19
CA GLY A 234 -11.71 -1.13 8.00
C GLY A 234 -11.85 -0.11 9.13
N GLN A 235 -13.09 0.22 9.50
CA GLN A 235 -13.40 1.12 10.62
C GLN A 235 -12.84 0.61 11.96
N SER A 236 -13.04 -0.68 12.26
CA SER A 236 -12.55 -1.29 13.51
C SER A 236 -11.01 -1.33 13.55
N PHE A 237 -10.37 -1.65 12.42
CA PHE A 237 -8.92 -1.64 12.30
C PHE A 237 -8.36 -0.22 12.49
N ALA A 238 -8.95 0.78 11.83
CA ALA A 238 -8.56 2.17 11.98
C ALA A 238 -8.69 2.67 13.42
N GLU A 239 -9.76 2.31 14.13
CA GLU A 239 -9.93 2.67 15.55
C GLU A 239 -8.88 2.01 16.43
N GLN A 240 -8.64 0.71 16.27
CA GLN A 240 -7.63 -0.01 17.04
C GLN A 240 -6.23 0.59 16.84
N HIS A 241 -5.83 0.82 15.60
CA HIS A 241 -4.49 1.31 15.27
C HIS A 241 -4.30 2.79 15.62
N SER A 242 -5.26 3.66 15.30
CA SER A 242 -5.18 5.07 15.68
C SER A 242 -5.14 5.26 17.21
N SER A 243 -5.96 4.52 17.96
CA SER A 243 -5.96 4.56 19.42
C SER A 243 -4.64 4.05 20.00
N LYS A 244 -4.08 2.96 19.46
CA LYS A 244 -2.77 2.44 19.89
C LYS A 244 -1.65 3.47 19.68
N ILE A 245 -1.52 4.00 18.47
CA ILE A 245 -0.49 4.99 18.11
C ILE A 245 -0.58 6.22 19.01
N ILE A 246 -1.80 6.75 19.21
CA ILE A 246 -2.00 7.94 20.04
C ILE A 246 -1.68 7.68 21.50
N ASN A 247 -2.04 6.51 22.05
CA ASN A 247 -1.72 6.17 23.43
C ASN A 247 -0.21 6.07 23.67
N GLU A 248 0.55 5.57 22.68
CA GLU A 248 2.01 5.55 22.73
C GLU A 248 2.60 6.98 22.64
N CYS A 249 2.07 7.83 21.74
CA CYS A 249 2.62 9.18 21.56
C CYS A 249 2.23 10.18 22.66
N LYS A 250 1.18 9.92 23.44
CA LYS A 250 0.75 10.75 24.58
C LYS A 250 1.80 10.86 25.69
N THR A 251 2.73 9.92 25.79
CA THR A 251 3.76 9.94 26.83
C THR A 251 4.93 10.86 26.50
N ILE A 252 4.97 11.43 25.29
CA ILE A 252 6.05 12.33 24.85
C ILE A 252 5.89 13.69 25.53
N GLN A 253 6.99 14.21 26.06
CA GLN A 253 7.06 15.49 26.75
C GLN A 253 8.25 16.30 26.22
N ASP A 254 8.08 17.62 26.12
CA ASP A 254 9.15 18.58 25.82
C ASP A 254 8.76 19.95 26.39
N SER A 255 9.72 20.68 26.96
CA SER A 255 9.48 22.02 27.49
C SER A 255 9.26 23.07 26.39
N ASN A 256 9.72 22.80 25.16
CA ASN A 256 9.46 23.63 24.01
C ASN A 256 8.24 23.08 23.23
N PRO A 257 7.10 23.81 23.19
CA PRO A 257 5.90 23.35 22.51
C PRO A 257 6.07 23.16 21.00
N GLU A 258 6.99 23.89 20.35
CA GLU A 258 7.30 23.73 18.92
C GLU A 258 8.05 22.41 18.67
N LYS A 259 9.01 22.08 19.55
CA LYS A 259 9.76 20.81 19.48
C LYS A 259 8.89 19.61 19.85
N LEU A 260 7.98 19.78 20.81
CA LEU A 260 7.01 18.77 21.20
C LEU A 260 6.20 18.28 20.00
N VAL A 261 5.71 19.19 19.16
CA VAL A 261 4.96 18.86 17.95
C VAL A 261 5.76 17.98 17.00
N ALA A 262 7.02 18.32 16.73
CA ALA A 262 7.88 17.53 15.85
C ALA A 262 8.11 16.10 16.41
N LYS A 263 8.34 15.98 17.73
CA LYS A 263 8.48 14.68 18.40
C LYS A 263 7.21 13.83 18.31
N VAL A 264 6.04 14.43 18.57
CA VAL A 264 4.75 13.73 18.47
C VAL A 264 4.48 13.31 17.02
N ARG A 265 4.75 14.16 16.02
CA ARG A 265 4.65 13.78 14.61
C ARG A 265 5.56 12.59 14.29
N ASN A 266 6.82 12.62 14.71
CA ASN A 266 7.77 11.54 14.48
C ASN A 266 7.34 10.22 15.14
N CYS A 267 6.75 10.29 16.33
CA CYS A 267 6.14 9.14 16.98
C CYS A 267 4.99 8.56 16.15
N ILE A 268 4.08 9.39 15.66
CA ILE A 268 2.96 8.95 14.81
C ILE A 268 3.48 8.28 13.54
N VAL A 269 4.47 8.87 12.87
CA VAL A 269 5.09 8.30 11.66
C VAL A 269 5.67 6.90 11.95
N ARG A 270 6.45 6.75 13.03
CA ARG A 270 7.00 5.44 13.42
C ARG A 270 5.91 4.44 13.81
N GLY A 271 4.85 4.90 14.47
CA GLY A 271 3.70 4.09 14.84
C GLY A 271 2.98 3.53 13.60
N LEU A 272 2.81 4.36 12.57
CA LEU A 272 2.27 3.94 11.27
C LEU A 272 3.20 2.94 10.57
N GLU A 273 4.51 3.20 10.54
CA GLU A 273 5.49 2.27 9.94
C GLU A 273 5.58 0.92 10.68
N THR A 274 5.27 0.89 11.98
CA THR A 274 5.26 -0.35 12.78
C THR A 274 3.94 -1.09 12.64
N ALA A 275 2.83 -0.37 12.48
CA ALA A 275 1.55 -0.96 12.12
C ALA A 275 1.64 -1.71 10.77
N ASP A 276 2.45 -1.20 9.84
CA ASP A 276 2.74 -1.88 8.56
C ASP A 276 3.54 -3.20 8.73
N GLN A 277 4.05 -3.52 9.93
CA GLN A 277 4.85 -4.72 10.21
C GLN A 277 4.12 -5.80 11.01
N GLN A 278 2.92 -5.52 11.53
CA GLN A 278 2.10 -6.43 12.33
C GLN A 278 0.98 -7.02 11.49
#